data_AF-A0A1X2H2J5-F1
#
_entry.id   AF-A0A1X2H2J5-F1
#
_cell.length_a   1.000
_cell.length_b   1.000
_cell.length_c   1.000
_cell.angle_alpha   90.00
_cell.angle_beta   90.00
_cell.angle_gamma   90.00
#
_symmetry.space_group_name_H-M   'P 1'
#
loop_
_entity.id
_entity.type
_entity.pdbx_description
1 polymer ?
#
loop_
_entity_poly.entity_id
_entity_poly.type
_entity_poly.pdbx_seq_one_letter_code
_entity_poly.pdbx_strand_id
1 'polypeptide(L)'
;MERSEHRLLSVYTQESLQYMTFVDGTHFRQERVESSMPRLDITKSANGKTLVMPYIRNKFLTLDYTSQIDAIKEDDNERRFLYKESDGSLADDYYFWNEDLVPVESPPTASIEGLSLNAEGNVLAVWIEQDDNYPQIYIYERDKEPHDRVAAAFWETEMVIPSSELAFSPIGAVTFWNVKDAAYMAVALKKSAAIYTFRLDQVEAAEKEGFVNFLLERWECFIAMSMVISMFVISETHRHAV
;
A
#
# COMPACT_ATOMS: atom_id res chain seq x y z
N MET A 1 -28.90 -44.68 21.51
CA MET A 1 -28.97 -43.80 20.32
C MET A 1 -28.84 -42.39 20.86
N GLU A 2 -27.60 -42.02 21.16
CA GLU A 2 -27.24 -40.80 21.90
C GLU A 2 -27.15 -39.61 20.94
N ARG A 3 -27.73 -38.51 21.40
CA ARG A 3 -27.83 -37.23 20.70
C ARG A 3 -26.52 -36.50 20.93
N SER A 4 -25.72 -36.31 19.89
CA SER A 4 -24.44 -35.59 19.95
C SER A 4 -24.68 -34.11 20.30
N GLU A 5 -24.19 -33.70 21.46
CA GLU A 5 -24.08 -32.30 21.86
C GLU A 5 -23.05 -31.61 20.97
N HIS A 6 -23.51 -30.77 20.05
CA HIS A 6 -22.65 -29.79 19.40
C HIS A 6 -22.24 -28.76 20.44
N ARG A 7 -20.97 -28.80 20.87
CA ARG A 7 -20.31 -27.67 21.54
C ARG A 7 -20.35 -26.47 20.59
N LEU A 8 -21.25 -25.54 20.88
CA LEU A 8 -21.21 -24.20 20.30
C LEU A 8 -19.90 -23.55 20.75
N LEU A 9 -18.98 -23.36 19.81
CA LEU A 9 -17.88 -22.43 19.94
C LEU A 9 -18.49 -21.09 20.36
N SER A 10 -18.12 -20.61 21.56
CA SER A 10 -18.47 -19.28 22.00
C SER A 10 -17.90 -18.29 20.99
N VAL A 11 -18.78 -17.77 20.14
CA VAL A 11 -18.49 -16.58 19.35
C VAL A 11 -18.18 -15.49 20.38
N TYR A 12 -16.92 -15.09 20.47
CA TYR A 12 -16.56 -13.85 21.14
C TYR A 12 -17.21 -12.73 20.33
N THR A 13 -18.44 -12.38 20.69
CA THR A 13 -19.04 -11.11 20.30
C THR A 13 -18.13 -10.03 20.85
N GLN A 14 -17.44 -9.39 19.91
CA GLN A 14 -16.63 -8.21 20.09
C GLN A 14 -17.52 -7.14 20.73
N GLU A 15 -17.52 -7.07 22.05
CA GLU A 15 -18.01 -5.88 22.75
C GLU A 15 -17.14 -4.73 22.25
N SER A 16 -17.77 -3.85 21.48
CA SER A 16 -17.20 -2.60 21.02
C SER A 16 -16.75 -1.79 22.24
N LEU A 17 -15.47 -1.89 22.59
CA LEU A 17 -14.80 -0.98 23.52
C LEU A 17 -14.68 0.38 22.83
N GLN A 18 -15.79 1.10 22.78
CA GLN A 18 -15.78 2.55 22.73
C GLN A 18 -15.40 3.07 24.13
N TYR A 19 -14.93 4.32 24.18
CA TYR A 19 -14.61 5.13 25.37
C TYR A 19 -13.16 5.07 25.86
N MET A 20 -12.37 6.06 25.40
CA MET A 20 -11.20 6.54 26.15
C MET A 20 -11.66 7.75 26.97
N THR A 21 -11.73 7.61 28.31
CA THR A 21 -12.07 8.70 29.23
C THR A 21 -10.81 9.26 29.86
N PHE A 22 -10.46 10.51 29.54
CA PHE A 22 -9.54 11.29 30.35
C PHE A 22 -10.31 11.88 31.53
N VAL A 23 -9.94 11.48 32.74
CA VAL A 23 -10.43 12.11 33.96
C VAL A 23 -9.38 13.12 34.38
N ASP A 24 -9.51 14.36 33.91
CA ASP A 24 -8.86 15.50 34.56
C ASP A 24 -9.94 16.40 35.15
N GLY A 25 -9.81 16.64 36.45
CA GLY A 25 -10.83 17.29 37.25
C GLY A 25 -10.72 18.79 37.09
N THR A 26 -11.45 19.37 36.13
CA THR A 26 -12.18 20.65 36.25
C THR A 26 -12.72 21.10 34.88
N HIS A 27 -14.01 21.46 34.85
CA HIS A 27 -14.78 22.03 33.73
C HIS A 27 -15.18 21.07 32.58
N PHE A 28 -16.37 20.49 32.74
CA PHE A 28 -17.07 19.68 31.73
C PHE A 28 -17.51 20.51 30.52
N ARG A 29 -16.76 20.39 29.42
CA ARG A 29 -17.32 20.42 28.07
C ARG A 29 -16.86 19.14 27.38
N GLN A 30 -17.72 18.12 27.37
CA GLN A 30 -17.47 16.88 26.65
C GLN A 30 -17.51 17.17 25.14
N GLU A 31 -16.38 17.57 24.55
CA GLU A 31 -16.20 17.41 23.11
C GLU A 31 -16.02 15.91 22.85
N ARG A 32 -17.12 15.27 22.44
CA ARG A 32 -17.13 13.90 21.95
C ARG A 32 -16.35 13.90 20.64
N VAL A 33 -15.06 13.57 20.69
CA VAL A 33 -14.28 13.34 19.47
C VAL A 33 -14.71 11.98 18.95
N GLU A 34 -15.64 11.99 18.01
CA GLU A 34 -16.01 10.83 17.23
C GLU A 34 -14.77 10.41 16.42
N SER A 35 -14.05 9.40 16.92
CA SER A 35 -12.96 8.80 16.15
C SER A 35 -13.61 7.94 15.08
N SER A 36 -13.63 8.41 13.84
CA SER A 36 -13.98 7.57 12.70
C SER A 36 -13.06 6.35 12.70
N MET A 37 -13.64 5.14 12.73
CA MET A 37 -12.85 3.93 12.51
C MET A 37 -12.31 3.99 11.08
N PRO A 38 -11.02 3.67 10.87
CA PRO A 38 -10.48 3.63 9.53
C PRO A 38 -11.18 2.53 8.74
N ARG A 39 -11.20 2.68 7.42
CA ARG A 39 -11.64 1.62 6.53
C ARG A 39 -10.69 0.44 6.71
N LEU A 40 -11.24 -0.72 7.06
CA LEU A 40 -10.45 -1.94 7.18
C LEU A 40 -9.97 -2.36 5.80
N ASP A 41 -8.69 -2.14 5.55
CA ASP A 41 -7.95 -2.63 4.40
C ASP A 41 -6.73 -3.38 4.93
N ILE A 42 -6.39 -4.53 4.36
CA ILE A 42 -5.28 -5.34 4.83
C ILE A 42 -4.48 -5.77 3.62
N THR A 43 -3.21 -5.41 3.60
CA THR A 43 -2.27 -5.83 2.58
C THR A 43 -1.19 -6.71 3.19
N LYS A 44 -0.67 -7.66 2.40
CA LYS A 44 0.35 -8.61 2.85
C LYS A 44 1.38 -8.89 1.76
N SER A 45 2.57 -9.30 2.18
CA SER A 45 3.62 -9.74 1.26
C SER A 45 3.24 -11.08 0.63
N ALA A 46 3.88 -11.46 -0.47
CA ALA A 46 3.57 -12.70 -1.19
C ALA A 46 3.81 -13.94 -0.31
N ASN A 47 4.86 -13.90 0.51
CA ASN A 47 5.19 -14.94 1.49
C ASN A 47 4.33 -14.87 2.79
N GLY A 48 3.50 -13.84 2.96
CA GLY A 48 2.66 -13.63 4.15
C GLY A 48 3.44 -13.30 5.43
N LYS A 49 4.75 -13.04 5.33
CA LYS A 49 5.61 -12.69 6.47
C LYS A 49 5.47 -11.23 6.90
N THR A 50 4.89 -10.36 6.07
CA THR A 50 4.56 -8.98 6.44
C THR A 50 3.09 -8.73 6.19
N LEU A 51 2.46 -8.06 7.15
CA LEU A 51 1.09 -7.59 7.06
C LEU A 51 1.04 -6.11 7.46
N VAL A 52 0.30 -5.31 6.70
CA VAL A 52 0.08 -3.89 7.00
C VAL A 52 -1.42 -3.60 6.99
N MET A 53 -1.88 -2.85 7.98
CA MET A 53 -3.29 -2.45 8.11
C MET A 53 -3.41 -1.01 8.63
N PRO A 54 -4.45 -0.25 8.24
CA PRO A 54 -4.78 1.01 8.89
C PRO A 54 -5.17 0.74 10.34
N TYR A 55 -4.74 1.60 11.25
CA TYR A 55 -5.04 1.44 12.67
C TYR A 55 -5.94 2.57 13.19
N ILE A 56 -5.50 3.83 13.07
CA ILE A 56 -6.27 5.01 13.48
C ILE A 56 -5.98 6.15 12.50
N ARG A 57 -7.01 6.68 11.84
CA ARG A 57 -6.94 7.83 10.92
C ARG A 57 -5.84 7.68 9.87
N ASN A 58 -4.76 8.46 9.99
CA ASN A 58 -3.60 8.49 9.13
C ASN A 58 -2.44 7.61 9.62
N LYS A 59 -2.68 6.69 10.55
CA LYS A 59 -1.67 5.79 11.08
C LYS A 59 -1.93 4.35 10.67
N PHE A 60 -0.86 3.64 10.34
CA PHE A 60 -0.91 2.21 10.03
C PHE A 60 -0.04 1.39 10.98
N LEU A 61 -0.40 0.12 11.12
CA LEU A 61 0.32 -0.90 11.87
C LEU A 61 0.97 -1.88 10.89
N THR A 62 2.19 -2.31 11.23
CA THR A 62 2.90 -3.37 10.51
C THR A 62 3.16 -4.53 11.45
N LEU A 63 2.94 -5.75 10.97
CA LEU A 63 3.29 -7.00 11.63
C LEU A 63 4.32 -7.72 10.78
N ASP A 64 5.52 -7.92 11.31
CA ASP A 64 6.62 -8.61 10.62
C ASP A 64 6.99 -9.90 11.32
N TYR A 65 6.91 -11.00 10.58
CA TYR A 65 7.33 -12.32 11.01
C TYR A 65 8.85 -12.42 11.11
N THR A 66 9.32 -13.09 12.15
CA THR A 66 10.70 -13.55 12.30
C THR A 66 10.74 -14.95 12.91
N SER A 67 11.68 -15.76 12.43
CA SER A 67 12.03 -17.06 13.02
C SER A 67 13.29 -16.99 13.91
N GLN A 68 13.89 -15.82 14.09
CA GLN A 68 15.11 -15.66 14.90
C GLN A 68 14.81 -15.59 16.42
N ILE A 69 14.03 -16.54 16.92
CA ILE A 69 13.59 -16.56 18.32
C ILE A 69 14.78 -16.71 19.27
N ASP A 70 15.81 -17.45 18.87
CA ASP A 70 17.01 -17.63 19.69
C ASP A 70 17.72 -16.31 19.98
N ALA A 71 17.77 -15.39 19.01
CA ALA A 71 18.33 -14.06 19.22
C ALA A 71 17.40 -13.19 20.11
N ILE A 72 16.08 -13.32 19.94
CA ILE A 72 15.09 -12.56 20.73
C ILE A 72 15.06 -13.03 22.20
N LYS A 73 15.33 -14.31 22.47
CA LYS A 73 15.45 -14.84 23.84
C LYS A 73 16.57 -14.16 24.63
N GLU A 74 17.59 -13.64 23.96
CA GLU A 74 18.71 -12.92 24.57
C GLU A 74 18.40 -11.43 24.83
N ASP A 75 17.34 -10.88 24.20
CA ASP A 75 16.89 -9.51 24.43
C ASP A 75 15.87 -9.44 25.56
N ASP A 76 16.26 -8.87 26.70
CA ASP A 76 15.40 -8.72 27.88
C ASP A 76 14.12 -7.91 27.62
N ASN A 77 14.11 -7.00 26.63
CA ASN A 77 12.94 -6.17 26.32
C ASN A 77 11.89 -6.92 25.50
N GLU A 78 12.34 -7.73 24.54
CA GLU A 78 11.47 -8.45 23.59
C GLU A 78 11.09 -9.84 24.10
N ARG A 79 11.96 -10.50 24.87
CA ARG A 79 11.72 -11.86 25.41
C ARG A 79 10.39 -12.01 26.14
N ARG A 80 9.90 -10.94 26.79
CA ARG A 80 8.63 -10.95 27.53
C ARG A 80 7.40 -11.09 26.64
N PHE A 81 7.51 -10.76 25.36
CA PHE A 81 6.44 -10.82 24.38
C PHE A 81 6.43 -12.11 23.57
N LEU A 82 7.43 -12.98 23.74
CA LEU A 82 7.48 -14.28 23.08
C LEU A 82 6.26 -15.13 23.48
N TYR A 83 5.63 -15.72 22.47
CA TYR A 83 4.50 -16.60 22.68
C TYR A 83 4.96 -17.89 23.36
N LYS A 84 4.11 -18.39 24.27
CA LYS A 84 4.32 -19.66 24.94
C LYS A 84 3.23 -20.64 24.50
N GLU A 85 3.68 -21.83 24.19
CA GLU A 85 2.81 -22.95 23.88
C GLU A 85 2.12 -23.49 25.14
N SER A 86 1.13 -24.36 24.93
CA SER A 86 0.35 -24.97 26.03
C SER A 86 1.18 -25.79 27.04
N ASP A 87 2.35 -26.27 26.64
CA ASP A 87 3.31 -27.00 27.48
C ASP A 87 4.34 -26.08 28.18
N GLY A 88 4.26 -24.77 27.94
CA GLY A 88 5.18 -23.77 28.49
C GLY A 88 6.48 -23.59 27.69
N SER A 89 6.68 -24.32 26.60
CA SER A 89 7.74 -24.05 25.63
C SER A 89 7.48 -22.74 24.89
N LEU A 90 8.52 -22.14 24.31
CA LEU A 90 8.38 -20.92 23.51
C LEU A 90 8.00 -21.33 22.08
N ALA A 91 7.08 -20.57 21.47
CA ALA A 91 6.74 -20.76 20.07
C ALA A 91 7.96 -20.45 19.17
N ASP A 92 8.01 -21.12 18.03
CA ASP A 92 9.11 -20.96 17.06
C ASP A 92 8.90 -19.74 16.14
N ASP A 93 7.81 -19.00 16.31
CA ASP A 93 7.47 -17.80 15.57
C ASP A 93 7.23 -16.58 16.47
N TYR A 94 7.59 -15.42 15.93
CA TYR A 94 7.33 -14.14 16.55
C TYR A 94 6.95 -13.13 15.49
N TYR A 95 6.00 -12.27 15.83
CA TYR A 95 5.63 -11.14 15.00
C TYR A 95 6.05 -9.88 15.73
N PHE A 96 6.94 -9.10 15.14
CA PHE A 96 7.23 -7.76 15.63
C PHE A 96 5.94 -6.95 15.52
N TRP A 97 5.43 -6.56 16.68
CA TRP A 97 4.41 -5.55 16.79
C TRP A 97 5.12 -4.22 17.03
N ASN A 98 5.17 -3.36 16.02
CA ASN A 98 5.67 -2.01 16.25
C ASN A 98 4.60 -1.22 17.02
N GLU A 99 4.82 -1.02 18.33
CA GLU A 99 3.91 -0.22 19.17
C GLU A 99 3.84 1.24 18.66
N ASP A 100 4.93 1.71 18.04
CA ASP A 100 5.00 3.01 17.39
C ASP A 100 4.28 2.95 16.03
N LEU A 101 2.98 3.22 16.08
CA LEU A 101 2.15 3.43 14.91
C LEU A 101 2.78 4.46 13.97
N VAL A 102 3.01 4.07 12.72
CA VAL A 102 3.67 4.93 11.73
C VAL A 102 2.66 5.99 11.24
N PRO A 103 2.88 7.28 11.51
CA PRO A 103 2.04 8.33 10.98
C PRO A 103 2.36 8.57 9.51
N VAL A 104 1.34 8.65 8.68
CA VAL A 104 1.48 9.22 7.34
C VAL A 104 1.76 10.71 7.49
N GLU A 105 2.70 11.23 6.69
CA GLU A 105 3.11 12.65 6.65
C GLU A 105 2.01 13.55 6.04
N SER A 106 0.81 13.45 6.60
CA SER A 106 -0.41 14.08 6.12
C SER A 106 -1.04 14.98 7.18
N PRO A 107 -2.00 15.83 6.79
CA PRO A 107 -2.80 16.56 7.76
C PRO A 107 -3.46 15.61 8.77
N PRO A 108 -3.61 16.00 10.05
CA PRO A 108 -4.17 15.16 11.12
C PRO A 108 -5.63 14.73 10.90
N THR A 109 -6.32 15.36 9.94
CA THR A 109 -7.70 15.09 9.55
C THR A 109 -7.81 14.03 8.45
N ALA A 110 -6.73 13.72 7.75
CA ALA A 110 -6.76 12.74 6.68
C ALA A 110 -6.95 11.32 7.22
N SER A 111 -7.65 10.48 6.46
CA SER A 111 -7.79 9.06 6.73
C SER A 111 -7.10 8.25 5.66
N ILE A 112 -6.49 7.13 6.05
CA ILE A 112 -6.03 6.12 5.09
C ILE A 112 -7.25 5.52 4.40
N GLU A 113 -7.29 5.62 3.08
CA GLU A 113 -8.34 5.07 2.23
C GLU A 113 -7.98 3.71 1.64
N GLY A 114 -6.68 3.41 1.59
CA GLY A 114 -6.20 2.06 1.32
C GLY A 114 -4.68 1.94 1.31
N LEU A 115 -4.25 0.70 1.19
CA LEU A 115 -2.86 0.28 1.27
C LEU A 115 -2.55 -0.73 0.16
N SER A 116 -1.30 -0.76 -0.30
CA SER A 116 -0.79 -1.83 -1.13
C SER A 116 0.65 -2.11 -0.75
N LEU A 117 1.01 -3.37 -0.59
CA LEU A 117 2.36 -3.80 -0.29
C LEU A 117 2.90 -4.58 -1.49
N ASN A 118 4.18 -4.41 -1.81
CA ASN A 118 4.82 -5.21 -2.84
C ASN A 118 4.99 -6.68 -2.41
N ALA A 119 5.36 -7.53 -3.36
CA ALA A 119 5.48 -8.97 -3.13
C ALA A 119 6.55 -9.30 -2.07
N GLU A 120 7.65 -8.54 -2.07
CA GLU A 120 8.78 -8.71 -1.16
C GLU A 120 8.51 -8.15 0.25
N GLY A 121 7.48 -7.31 0.41
CA GLY A 121 7.12 -6.74 1.71
C GLY A 121 7.99 -5.57 2.16
N ASN A 122 8.79 -4.97 1.28
CA ASN A 122 9.70 -3.87 1.59
C ASN A 122 9.31 -2.51 0.97
N VAL A 123 8.25 -2.48 0.14
CA VAL A 123 7.69 -1.24 -0.44
C VAL A 123 6.20 -1.19 -0.19
N LEU A 124 5.72 -0.09 0.39
CA LEU A 124 4.32 0.12 0.77
C LEU A 124 3.80 1.41 0.14
N ALA A 125 2.71 1.32 -0.62
CA ALA A 125 1.91 2.48 -1.00
C ALA A 125 0.78 2.67 0.01
N VAL A 126 0.66 3.89 0.54
CA VAL A 126 -0.44 4.32 1.39
C VAL A 126 -1.11 5.50 0.71
N TRP A 127 -2.42 5.42 0.47
CA TRP A 127 -3.14 6.57 -0.05
C TRP A 127 -4.20 7.06 0.91
N ILE A 128 -4.27 8.38 0.96
CA ILE A 128 -5.20 9.12 1.79
C ILE A 128 -6.11 9.97 0.91
N GLU A 129 -7.31 10.22 1.38
CA GLU A 129 -8.22 11.20 0.80
C GLU A 129 -8.46 12.31 1.83
N GLN A 130 -8.26 13.55 1.42
CA GLN A 130 -8.60 14.73 2.22
C GLN A 130 -10.04 15.15 1.93
N ASP A 131 -10.64 15.94 2.83
CA ASP A 131 -12.05 16.36 2.78
C ASP A 131 -12.50 16.95 1.42
N ASP A 132 -11.59 17.56 0.67
CA ASP A 132 -11.85 18.12 -0.66
C ASP A 132 -11.45 17.19 -1.82
N ASN A 133 -11.37 15.88 -1.58
CA ASN A 133 -11.21 14.88 -2.63
C ASN A 133 -9.84 14.96 -3.37
N TYR A 134 -8.81 15.47 -2.68
CA TYR A 134 -7.42 15.54 -3.13
C TYR A 134 -6.63 14.30 -2.68
N PRO A 135 -6.50 13.27 -3.53
CA PRO A 135 -5.80 12.04 -3.15
C PRO A 135 -4.29 12.24 -3.18
N GLN A 136 -3.58 11.68 -2.23
CA GLN A 136 -2.12 11.60 -2.23
C GLN A 136 -1.69 10.17 -1.99
N ILE A 137 -0.62 9.73 -2.65
CA ILE A 137 0.00 8.43 -2.41
C ILE A 137 1.36 8.66 -1.78
N TYR A 138 1.60 8.06 -0.63
CA TYR A 138 2.87 8.01 0.05
C TYR A 138 3.48 6.65 -0.21
N ILE A 139 4.71 6.63 -0.72
CA ILE A 139 5.50 5.43 -0.95
C ILE A 139 6.52 5.35 0.17
N TYR A 140 6.42 4.27 0.93
CA TYR A 140 7.36 3.93 1.98
C TYR A 140 8.27 2.80 1.50
N GLU A 141 9.55 2.92 1.84
CA GLU A 141 10.53 1.87 1.64
C GLU A 141 11.15 1.46 2.97
N ARG A 142 11.70 0.25 2.97
CA ARG A 142 12.52 -0.30 4.04
C ARG A 142 13.48 -1.32 3.47
N ASP A 143 14.33 -1.87 4.32
CA ASP A 143 15.30 -2.89 3.95
C ASP A 143 14.68 -4.06 3.15
N LYS A 144 15.39 -4.52 2.12
CA LYS A 144 14.92 -5.53 1.16
C LYS A 144 14.55 -6.88 1.77
N GLU A 145 15.14 -7.19 2.91
CA GLU A 145 14.86 -8.39 3.70
C GLU A 145 14.33 -7.95 5.07
N PRO A 146 13.05 -7.55 5.16
CA PRO A 146 12.46 -7.14 6.43
C PRO A 146 12.20 -8.35 7.35
N HIS A 147 12.29 -9.56 6.81
CA HIS A 147 12.00 -10.80 7.51
C HIS A 147 13.23 -11.37 8.21
N ASP A 148 12.98 -12.22 9.20
CA ASP A 148 14.03 -12.96 9.90
C ASP A 148 15.07 -12.01 10.51
N ARG A 149 14.61 -10.89 11.07
CA ARG A 149 15.43 -9.91 11.79
C ARG A 149 15.30 -10.09 13.29
N VAL A 150 16.24 -9.50 14.02
CA VAL A 150 16.22 -9.43 15.49
C VAL A 150 15.56 -8.11 15.96
N ALA A 151 15.21 -7.21 15.04
CA ALA A 151 14.52 -5.95 15.33
C ALA A 151 13.49 -5.62 14.25
N ALA A 152 12.48 -4.82 14.64
CA ALA A 152 11.46 -4.31 13.72
C ALA A 152 12.09 -3.46 12.61
N ALA A 153 11.62 -3.62 11.38
CA ALA A 153 12.05 -2.79 10.25
C ALA A 153 11.26 -1.47 10.26
N PHE A 154 11.98 -0.35 10.15
CA PHE A 154 11.37 0.98 10.08
C PHE A 154 10.99 1.33 8.65
N TRP A 155 9.90 2.07 8.50
CA TRP A 155 9.46 2.61 7.22
C TRP A 155 10.02 4.01 7.05
N GLU A 156 10.60 4.28 5.89
CA GLU A 156 11.06 5.60 5.47
C GLU A 156 10.22 6.08 4.30
N THR A 157 9.72 7.32 4.37
CA THR A 157 8.99 7.94 3.26
C THR A 157 9.96 8.22 2.12
N GLU A 158 9.85 7.51 1.00
CA GLU A 158 10.72 7.69 -0.16
C GLU A 158 10.13 8.69 -1.15
N MET A 159 8.81 8.61 -1.38
CA MET A 159 8.15 9.41 -2.41
C MET A 159 6.72 9.78 -2.01
N VAL A 160 6.28 10.95 -2.47
CA VAL A 160 4.87 11.36 -2.38
C VAL A 160 4.39 11.74 -3.77
N ILE A 161 3.32 11.07 -4.24
CA ILE A 161 2.66 11.38 -5.50
C ILE A 161 1.50 12.33 -5.19
N PRO A 162 1.58 13.60 -5.64
CA PRO A 162 0.57 14.60 -5.36
C PRO A 162 -0.69 14.40 -6.21
N SER A 163 -1.81 14.96 -5.74
CA SER A 163 -3.10 14.88 -6.44
C SER A 163 -3.09 15.44 -7.86
N SER A 164 -2.19 16.39 -8.14
CA SER A 164 -2.01 16.99 -9.48
C SER A 164 -1.58 15.97 -10.52
N GLU A 165 -0.77 14.98 -10.15
CA GLU A 165 -0.36 13.89 -11.04
C GLU A 165 -1.47 12.86 -11.25
N LEU A 166 -2.40 12.77 -10.30
CA LEU A 166 -3.53 11.84 -10.30
C LEU A 166 -4.82 12.48 -10.85
N ALA A 167 -4.71 13.63 -11.51
CA ALA A 167 -5.84 14.39 -12.05
C ALA A 167 -6.97 14.63 -11.03
N PHE A 168 -6.62 14.77 -9.75
CA PHE A 168 -7.56 15.03 -8.65
C PHE A 168 -8.70 14.00 -8.54
N SER A 169 -8.47 12.76 -8.97
CA SER A 169 -9.49 11.70 -8.96
C SER A 169 -9.22 10.66 -7.87
N PRO A 170 -10.22 10.23 -7.08
CA PRO A 170 -10.04 9.23 -6.03
C PRO A 170 -9.33 7.99 -6.50
N ILE A 171 -8.43 7.48 -5.67
CA ILE A 171 -7.70 6.25 -5.95
C ILE A 171 -8.59 5.05 -5.64
N GLY A 172 -8.64 4.13 -6.59
CA GLY A 172 -9.39 2.88 -6.48
C GLY A 172 -8.51 1.74 -5.98
N ALA A 173 -7.34 1.59 -6.60
CA ALA A 173 -6.37 0.57 -6.24
C ALA A 173 -4.97 0.99 -6.65
N VAL A 174 -3.98 0.49 -5.92
CA VAL A 174 -2.56 0.54 -6.28
C VAL A 174 -2.05 -0.88 -6.36
N THR A 175 -1.18 -1.17 -7.32
CA THR A 175 -0.53 -2.48 -7.44
C THR A 175 0.91 -2.33 -7.89
N PHE A 176 1.75 -3.27 -7.47
CA PHE A 176 3.17 -3.32 -7.78
C PHE A 176 3.47 -4.53 -8.65
N TRP A 177 4.43 -4.37 -9.56
CA TRP A 177 5.04 -5.49 -10.26
C TRP A 177 6.47 -5.16 -10.64
N ASN A 178 7.26 -6.21 -10.82
CA ASN A 178 8.64 -6.10 -11.26
C ASN A 178 8.75 -6.59 -12.71
N VAL A 179 9.42 -5.82 -13.56
CA VAL A 179 9.77 -6.23 -14.92
C VAL A 179 11.28 -6.22 -15.06
N LYS A 180 11.87 -7.41 -15.13
CA LYS A 180 13.33 -7.61 -15.11
C LYS A 180 13.91 -7.05 -13.80
N ASP A 181 14.59 -5.91 -13.88
CA ASP A 181 15.30 -5.25 -12.78
C ASP A 181 14.70 -3.88 -12.42
N ALA A 182 13.51 -3.57 -12.94
CA ALA A 182 12.81 -2.31 -12.65
C ALA A 182 11.48 -2.61 -11.94
N ALA A 183 11.24 -1.88 -10.86
CA ALA A 183 10.00 -1.94 -10.10
C ALA A 183 9.01 -0.88 -10.62
N TYR A 184 7.77 -1.30 -10.81
CA TYR A 184 6.70 -0.47 -11.32
C TYR A 184 5.50 -0.49 -10.37
N MET A 185 4.76 0.61 -10.40
CA MET A 185 3.53 0.79 -9.67
C MET A 185 2.44 1.30 -10.62
N ALA A 186 1.23 0.73 -10.53
CA ALA A 186 0.06 1.20 -11.25
C ALA A 186 -0.96 1.72 -10.26
N VAL A 187 -1.55 2.85 -10.62
CA VAL A 187 -2.58 3.54 -9.84
C VAL A 187 -3.83 3.60 -10.69
N ALA A 188 -4.88 2.90 -10.25
CA ALA A 188 -6.19 2.92 -10.89
C ALA A 188 -7.09 3.95 -10.20
N LEU A 189 -7.71 4.82 -10.96
CA LEU A 189 -8.59 5.89 -10.44
C LEU A 189 -10.06 5.49 -10.52
N LYS A 190 -10.83 5.73 -9.44
CA LYS A 190 -12.24 5.29 -9.32
C LYS A 190 -13.15 5.92 -10.37
N LYS A 191 -12.99 7.23 -10.66
CA LYS A 191 -13.95 8.00 -11.48
C LYS A 191 -13.55 8.12 -12.95
N SER A 192 -12.26 8.21 -13.25
CA SER A 192 -11.78 8.53 -14.60
C SER A 192 -11.47 7.31 -15.47
N ALA A 193 -11.57 6.08 -14.92
CA ALA A 193 -11.13 4.84 -15.56
C ALA A 193 -9.68 4.88 -16.09
N ALA A 194 -8.90 5.87 -15.65
CA ALA A 194 -7.51 6.03 -16.03
C ALA A 194 -6.62 5.19 -15.11
N ILE A 195 -5.58 4.63 -15.71
CA ILE A 195 -4.50 3.94 -15.00
C ILE A 195 -3.23 4.74 -15.25
N TYR A 196 -2.57 5.13 -14.17
CA TYR A 196 -1.26 5.76 -14.20
C TYR A 196 -0.21 4.72 -13.85
N THR A 197 0.94 4.76 -14.52
CA THR A 197 2.06 3.87 -14.22
C THR A 197 3.27 4.70 -13.84
N PHE A 198 3.91 4.32 -12.75
CA PHE A 198 5.09 4.96 -12.21
C PHE A 198 6.19 3.92 -12.16
N ARG A 199 7.42 4.33 -12.47
CA ARG A 199 8.60 3.50 -12.26
C ARG A 199 9.23 3.97 -10.96
N LEU A 200 9.44 3.07 -10.01
CA LEU A 200 9.93 3.46 -8.67
C LEU A 200 11.38 3.97 -8.72
N ASP A 201 12.21 3.47 -9.64
CA ASP A 201 13.61 3.90 -9.79
C ASP A 201 13.79 5.30 -10.41
N GLN A 202 12.75 5.86 -11.01
CA GLN A 202 12.83 7.14 -11.73
C GLN A 202 11.77 8.08 -11.17
N VAL A 203 12.21 9.26 -10.72
CA VAL A 203 11.41 10.34 -10.11
C VAL A 203 10.37 10.94 -11.09
N GLU A 204 10.13 10.31 -12.24
CA GLU A 204 9.21 10.77 -13.27
C GLU A 204 8.11 9.74 -13.48
N ALA A 205 6.85 10.20 -13.39
CA ALA A 205 5.71 9.42 -13.85
C ALA A 205 5.99 8.94 -15.28
N ALA A 206 5.84 7.64 -15.53
CA ALA A 206 6.00 7.14 -16.89
C ALA A 206 4.94 7.86 -17.73
N GLU A 207 5.38 8.64 -18.71
CA GLU A 207 4.48 9.49 -19.48
C GLU A 207 3.33 8.67 -20.03
N LYS A 208 2.15 9.30 -20.03
CA LYS A 208 0.94 8.76 -20.61
C LYS A 208 1.24 8.43 -22.08
N GLU A 209 1.48 7.16 -22.41
CA GLU A 209 1.60 6.72 -23.80
C GLU A 209 0.21 6.78 -24.47
N GLY A 210 -0.24 8.00 -24.77
CA GLY A 210 -1.34 8.25 -25.67
C GLY A 210 -0.81 8.36 -27.11
N PHE A 211 -1.59 7.90 -28.08
CA PHE A 211 -1.27 8.00 -29.51
C PHE A 211 -0.88 9.43 -29.96
N VAL A 212 -1.43 10.44 -29.30
CA VAL A 212 -1.11 11.86 -29.56
C VAL A 212 0.28 12.24 -29.05
N ASN A 213 0.69 11.79 -27.86
CA ASN A 213 2.04 12.02 -27.35
C ASN A 213 3.08 11.26 -28.18
N PHE A 214 2.78 10.02 -28.58
CA PHE A 214 3.62 9.26 -29.50
C PHE A 214 3.84 9.98 -30.85
N LEU A 215 2.79 10.59 -31.41
CA LEU A 215 2.89 11.37 -32.65
C LEU A 215 3.73 12.64 -32.50
N LEU A 216 3.69 13.29 -31.33
CA LEU A 216 4.47 14.49 -31.06
C LEU A 216 5.95 14.17 -30.81
N GLU A 217 6.24 13.15 -30.02
CA GLU A 217 7.63 12.75 -29.71
C GLU A 217 8.35 12.13 -30.91
N ARG A 218 7.64 11.33 -31.72
CA ARG A 218 8.22 10.59 -32.84
C ARG A 218 7.68 11.05 -34.20
N TRP A 219 7.41 12.35 -34.33
CA TRP A 219 6.88 12.96 -35.54
C TRP A 219 7.72 12.63 -36.80
N GLU A 220 9.03 12.48 -36.63
CA GLU A 220 9.97 12.10 -37.70
C GLU A 220 9.69 10.68 -38.25
N CYS A 221 9.41 9.71 -37.39
CA CYS A 221 9.07 8.34 -37.81
C CYS A 221 7.71 8.29 -38.53
N PHE A 222 6.76 9.11 -38.11
CA PHE A 222 5.45 9.20 -38.74
C PHE A 222 5.55 9.79 -40.16
N ILE A 223 6.34 10.85 -40.35
CA ILE A 223 6.60 11.42 -41.69
C ILE A 223 7.29 10.39 -42.59
N ALA A 224 8.30 9.68 -42.08
CA ALA A 224 8.99 8.66 -42.86
C ALA A 224 8.04 7.55 -43.34
N MET A 225 7.19 7.03 -42.46
CA MET A 225 6.20 6.00 -42.82
C MET A 225 5.14 6.52 -43.80
N SER A 226 4.65 7.75 -43.61
CA SER A 226 3.73 8.43 -44.52
C SER A 226 4.32 8.59 -45.92
N MET A 227 5.60 8.95 -46.01
CA MET A 227 6.30 9.15 -47.28
C MET A 227 6.48 7.82 -48.04
N VAL A 228 6.81 6.74 -47.32
CA VAL A 228 6.91 5.39 -47.89
C VAL A 228 5.54 4.91 -48.41
N ILE A 229 4.48 5.06 -47.61
CA ILE A 229 3.12 4.68 -48.02
C ILE A 229 2.69 5.48 -49.26
N SER A 230 2.95 6.79 -49.28
CA SER A 230 2.63 7.66 -50.42
C SER A 230 3.38 7.23 -51.68
N MET A 231 4.66 6.85 -51.55
CA MET A 231 5.46 6.35 -52.66
C MET A 231 4.90 5.02 -53.21
N PHE A 232 4.45 4.11 -52.34
CA PHE A 232 3.77 2.88 -52.76
C PHE A 232 2.45 3.16 -53.48
N VAL A 233 1.61 4.06 -52.94
CA VAL A 233 0.33 4.44 -53.57
C VAL A 233 0.53 5.10 -54.93
N ILE A 234 1.54 5.98 -55.08
CA ILE A 234 1.88 6.59 -56.37
C ILE A 234 2.40 5.54 -57.36
N SER A 235 3.25 4.61 -56.90
CA SER A 235 3.76 3.53 -57.73
C SER A 235 2.64 2.58 -58.20
N GLU A 236 1.64 2.33 -57.35
CA GLU A 236 0.51 1.45 -57.66
C GLU A 236 -0.46 2.13 -58.64
N THR A 237 -0.77 3.41 -58.44
CA THR A 237 -1.61 4.18 -59.37
C THR A 237 -0.97 4.33 -60.75
N HIS A 238 0.36 4.49 -60.84
CA HIS A 238 1.07 4.46 -62.13
C HIS A 238 1.05 3.09 -62.80
N ARG A 239 1.03 1.99 -62.03
CA ARG A 239 0.94 0.63 -62.57
C ARG A 239 -0.43 0.28 -63.14
N HIS A 240 -1.50 0.91 -62.64
CA HIS A 240 -2.87 0.69 -63.12
C HIS A 240 -3.32 1.68 -64.20
N ALA A 241 -2.51 2.70 -64.51
CA ALA A 241 -2.79 3.70 -65.54
C ALA A 241 -2.15 3.40 -66.92
N VAL A 242 -1.50 2.24 -67.05
CA VAL A 242 -0.97 1.67 -68.31
C VAL A 242 -1.75 0.40 -68.63
#